data_AF-A0A1H9VW14-F1
#
_entry.id   AF-A0A1H9VW14-F1
#
_cell.length_a   1.000
_cell.length_b   1.000
_cell.length_c   1.000
_cell.angle_alpha   90.00
_cell.angle_beta   90.00
_cell.angle_gamma   90.00
#
_symmetry.space_group_name_H-M   'P 1'
#
loop_
_entity.id
_entity.type
_entity.pdbx_description
1 polymer ?
#
loop_
_entity_poly.entity_id
_entity_poly.type
_entity_poly.pdbx_seq_one_letter_code
_entity_poly.pdbx_strand_id
1 'polypeptide(L)'
;MIRNAVIAAATLSTVALPAVAAADPVIGQPVPCVKVVDLAGSDFSVKQCGVSDVDQHRAGLENNGGSHCGPSSLYNVLHYWGHEKNAPVGWLTTKVKDLDPKDPADYTVVGNSIWRIGVDAKYTSKGTNLTNLRAAWTVATKPARDAGWSTATEGVNTHGAADFGGDMAKKLARGPLQVVYGRYSAGPQNSLQRGGGHIVTVTAVEGSFNGNTVQVRYMDPARAADHGVGDYLKTQSDYATVNATLTKKPVYEYIPVTDNPDTDTDESLTPGTYRWVTRWQLTLPGSTSTTTALVEAFNWFDMAPPVG
;
A
#
# COMPACT_ATOMS: atom_id res chain seq x y z
N MET A 1 -26.63 0.66 63.07
CA MET A 1 -25.54 0.85 62.09
C MET A 1 -25.53 -0.33 61.14
N ILE A 2 -26.00 -0.14 59.90
CA ILE A 2 -25.91 -1.15 58.84
C ILE A 2 -25.37 -0.41 57.61
N ARG A 3 -24.17 -0.79 57.17
CA ARG A 3 -23.48 -0.24 56.01
C ARG A 3 -24.06 -0.91 54.75
N ASN A 4 -24.72 -0.14 53.89
CA ASN A 4 -25.08 -0.60 52.56
C ASN A 4 -23.90 -0.35 51.61
N ALA A 5 -23.21 -1.43 51.23
CA ALA A 5 -22.22 -1.41 50.17
C ALA A 5 -22.95 -1.42 48.83
N VAL A 6 -22.78 -0.36 48.04
CA VAL A 6 -23.20 -0.32 46.63
C VAL A 6 -22.14 -1.09 45.84
N ILE A 7 -22.48 -2.29 45.38
CA ILE A 7 -21.67 -3.05 44.43
C ILE A 7 -21.96 -2.48 43.04
N ALA A 8 -20.99 -1.75 42.49
CA ALA A 8 -21.02 -1.33 41.09
C ALA A 8 -20.82 -2.56 40.20
N ALA A 9 -21.86 -2.96 39.49
CA ALA A 9 -21.77 -3.99 38.45
C ALA A 9 -21.05 -3.39 37.22
N ALA A 10 -19.77 -3.70 37.07
CA ALA A 10 -19.06 -3.44 35.82
C ALA A 10 -19.58 -4.41 34.76
N THR A 11 -20.41 -3.92 33.84
CA THR A 11 -20.75 -4.63 32.61
C THR A 11 -19.49 -4.75 31.76
N LEU A 12 -18.86 -5.92 31.80
CA LEU A 12 -17.84 -6.34 30.85
C LEU A 12 -18.50 -6.49 29.47
N SER A 13 -18.40 -5.45 28.64
CA SER A 13 -18.65 -5.56 27.21
C SER A 13 -17.62 -6.51 26.62
N THR A 14 -17.99 -7.78 26.45
CA THR A 14 -17.21 -8.75 25.69
C THR A 14 -17.11 -8.26 24.25
N VAL A 15 -15.96 -7.70 23.89
CA VAL A 15 -15.57 -7.53 22.49
C VAL A 15 -15.43 -8.94 21.93
N ALA A 16 -16.42 -9.35 21.13
CA ALA A 16 -16.33 -10.58 20.36
C ALA A 16 -15.18 -10.42 19.36
N LEU A 17 -14.04 -11.02 19.68
CA LEU A 17 -12.98 -11.28 18.70
C LEU A 17 -13.60 -12.17 17.59
N PRO A 18 -13.31 -11.92 16.31
CA PRO A 18 -13.79 -12.79 15.26
C PRO A 18 -13.24 -14.19 15.53
N ALA A 19 -14.16 -15.14 15.72
CA ALA A 19 -13.85 -16.55 15.79
C ALA A 19 -13.09 -16.93 14.52
N VAL A 20 -11.86 -17.39 14.70
CA VAL A 20 -11.06 -17.94 13.62
C VAL A 20 -11.69 -19.28 13.25
N ALA A 21 -12.55 -19.29 12.23
CA ALA A 21 -12.88 -20.53 11.55
C ALA A 21 -11.57 -21.11 11.03
N ALA A 22 -11.25 -22.35 11.42
CA ALA A 22 -10.09 -23.06 10.91
C ALA A 22 -10.23 -23.18 9.39
N ALA A 23 -9.44 -22.41 8.65
CA ALA A 23 -9.33 -22.57 7.21
C ALA A 23 -8.61 -23.90 6.93
N ASP A 24 -9.16 -24.67 6.00
CA ASP A 24 -8.56 -25.86 5.40
C ASP A 24 -7.09 -25.61 5.01
N PRO A 25 -6.20 -26.62 5.04
CA PRO A 25 -4.80 -26.44 4.68
C PRO A 25 -4.69 -26.32 3.15
N VAL A 26 -4.83 -25.09 2.65
CA VAL A 26 -4.53 -24.76 1.26
C VAL A 26 -3.02 -24.48 1.11
N ILE A 27 -2.47 -25.03 0.03
CA ILE A 27 -1.06 -25.10 -0.37
C ILE A 27 -0.33 -23.75 -0.20
N GLY A 28 0.91 -23.78 0.33
CA GLY A 28 1.88 -22.67 0.23
C GLY A 28 1.89 -21.63 1.37
N GLN A 29 1.00 -21.72 2.35
CA GLN A 29 0.89 -20.76 3.45
C GLN A 29 2.04 -20.86 4.47
N PRO A 30 2.89 -19.82 4.67
CA PRO A 30 3.61 -19.69 5.92
C PRO A 30 2.61 -19.51 7.08
N VAL A 31 2.90 -20.11 8.24
CA VAL A 31 2.07 -20.03 9.47
C VAL A 31 1.53 -18.61 9.68
N PRO A 32 0.22 -18.41 9.98
CA PRO A 32 -0.35 -17.09 10.20
C PRO A 32 0.37 -16.37 11.35
N CYS A 33 1.30 -15.49 11.00
CA CYS A 33 2.00 -14.63 11.95
C CYS A 33 1.19 -13.32 12.03
N VAL A 34 0.19 -13.30 12.91
CA VAL A 34 -0.31 -12.04 13.42
C VAL A 34 0.62 -11.65 14.56
N LYS A 35 1.35 -10.55 14.41
CA LYS A 35 1.83 -9.84 15.60
C LYS A 35 1.45 -8.38 15.50
N VAL A 36 0.28 -8.10 16.09
CA VAL A 36 -0.08 -6.80 16.66
C VAL A 36 0.34 -6.89 18.13
N VAL A 37 1.15 -5.98 18.64
CA VAL A 37 1.11 -5.74 20.09
C VAL A 37 0.88 -4.26 20.35
N ASP A 38 -0.25 -4.07 21.02
CA ASP A 38 -0.76 -2.89 21.71
C ASP A 38 -0.97 -1.61 20.87
N LEU A 39 -2.14 -1.51 20.23
CA LEU A 39 -2.63 -0.22 19.70
C LEU A 39 -3.24 0.68 20.79
N ALA A 40 -3.27 0.24 22.05
CA ALA A 40 -3.77 1.01 23.19
C ALA A 40 -2.63 1.63 24.04
N GLY A 41 -1.40 1.12 23.91
CA GLY A 41 -0.17 1.68 24.48
C GLY A 41 0.38 2.88 23.70
N SER A 42 1.46 3.47 24.20
CA SER A 42 2.16 4.58 23.52
C SER A 42 2.94 4.13 22.28
N ASP A 43 3.39 2.87 22.28
CA ASP A 43 4.18 2.25 21.22
C ASP A 43 3.35 1.21 20.48
N PHE A 44 3.63 1.00 19.20
CA PHE A 44 2.98 0.00 18.37
C PHE A 44 4.00 -0.81 17.58
N SER A 45 3.66 -2.08 17.34
CA SER A 45 4.33 -2.95 16.36
C SER A 45 3.27 -3.79 15.67
N VAL A 46 3.12 -3.57 14.36
CA VAL A 46 2.09 -4.20 13.53
C VAL A 46 2.75 -4.86 12.33
N LYS A 47 2.45 -6.13 12.11
CA LYS A 47 2.91 -6.90 10.95
C LYS A 47 1.76 -7.70 10.33
N GLN A 48 1.65 -7.61 9.00
CA GLN A 48 0.83 -8.47 8.16
C GLN A 48 1.67 -9.59 7.55
N CYS A 49 1.08 -10.78 7.49
CA CYS A 49 1.66 -11.95 6.84
C CYS A 49 0.76 -12.41 5.68
N GLY A 50 1.27 -13.32 4.86
CA GLY A 50 0.55 -13.79 3.66
C GLY A 50 0.35 -12.70 2.60
N VAL A 51 1.09 -11.58 2.70
CA VAL A 51 1.11 -10.56 1.65
C VAL A 51 2.04 -11.04 0.55
N SER A 52 1.54 -11.13 -0.68
CA SER A 52 2.39 -11.43 -1.85
C SER A 52 3.33 -10.27 -2.16
N ASP A 53 4.40 -10.57 -2.88
CA ASP A 53 5.38 -9.60 -3.36
C ASP A 53 5.53 -9.71 -4.88
N VAL A 54 4.50 -9.28 -5.62
CA VAL A 54 4.58 -9.30 -7.08
C VAL A 54 5.46 -8.17 -7.59
N ASP A 55 6.40 -8.51 -8.48
CA ASP A 55 7.15 -7.50 -9.21
C ASP A 55 6.27 -6.87 -10.31
N GLN A 56 6.68 -5.69 -10.76
CA GLN A 56 6.00 -4.97 -11.84
C GLN A 56 6.49 -5.39 -13.22
N HIS A 57 7.63 -6.07 -13.34
CA HIS A 57 8.37 -6.18 -14.58
C HIS A 57 8.00 -7.44 -15.35
N ARG A 58 6.88 -7.36 -16.07
CA ARG A 58 6.31 -8.51 -16.78
C ARG A 58 6.16 -8.27 -18.28
N ALA A 59 6.35 -9.34 -19.04
CA ALA A 59 6.09 -9.41 -20.47
C ALA A 59 4.60 -9.15 -20.75
N GLY A 60 4.31 -8.40 -21.82
CA GLY A 60 2.94 -8.04 -22.18
C GLY A 60 2.39 -6.80 -21.46
N LEU A 61 3.07 -6.29 -20.42
CA LEU A 61 2.79 -4.97 -19.88
C LEU A 61 3.49 -3.88 -20.71
N GLU A 62 2.86 -2.70 -20.82
CA GLU A 62 3.46 -1.55 -21.50
C GLU A 62 4.82 -1.21 -20.88
N ASN A 63 5.83 -0.96 -21.72
CA ASN A 63 7.22 -0.71 -21.31
C ASN A 63 7.75 -1.77 -20.34
N ASN A 64 7.35 -3.03 -20.53
CA ASN A 64 7.70 -4.16 -19.67
C ASN A 64 7.42 -3.87 -18.18
N GLY A 65 6.32 -3.17 -17.93
CA GLY A 65 5.84 -2.90 -16.58
C GLY A 65 6.53 -1.76 -15.84
N GLY A 66 7.40 -0.97 -16.48
CA GLY A 66 8.17 0.09 -15.83
C GLY A 66 7.38 1.15 -15.04
N SER A 67 6.09 1.30 -15.36
CA SER A 67 5.17 2.24 -14.68
C SER A 67 4.05 1.55 -13.88
N HIS A 68 4.14 0.22 -13.65
CA HIS A 68 3.07 -0.59 -13.04
C HIS A 68 3.20 -0.78 -11.51
N CYS A 69 4.04 0.01 -10.83
CA CYS A 69 4.22 -0.08 -9.37
C CYS A 69 2.90 0.01 -8.57
N GLY A 70 2.00 0.93 -8.97
CA GLY A 70 0.68 1.09 -8.35
C GLY A 70 -0.21 -0.15 -8.53
N PRO A 71 -0.45 -0.61 -9.77
CA PRO A 71 -1.19 -1.83 -10.04
C PRO A 71 -0.63 -3.09 -9.38
N SER A 72 0.69 -3.32 -9.44
CA SER A 72 1.34 -4.45 -8.75
C SER A 72 1.18 -4.37 -7.24
N SER A 73 1.32 -3.18 -6.66
CA SER A 73 1.11 -2.98 -5.23
C SER A 73 -0.34 -3.25 -4.82
N LEU A 74 -1.33 -2.90 -5.66
CA LEU A 74 -2.75 -3.17 -5.37
C LEU A 74 -3.09 -4.65 -5.59
N TYR A 75 -2.43 -5.32 -6.52
CA TYR A 75 -2.52 -6.77 -6.65
C TYR A 75 -2.14 -7.45 -5.34
N ASN A 76 -1.03 -7.05 -4.69
CA ASN A 76 -0.63 -7.62 -3.41
C ASN A 76 -1.70 -7.44 -2.30
N VAL A 77 -2.39 -6.30 -2.30
CA VAL A 77 -3.51 -6.05 -1.37
C VAL A 77 -4.70 -6.95 -1.68
N LEU A 78 -5.12 -7.03 -2.95
CA LEU A 78 -6.24 -7.88 -3.38
C LEU A 78 -5.93 -9.36 -3.13
N HIS A 79 -4.70 -9.80 -3.39
CA HIS A 79 -4.23 -11.15 -3.13
C HIS A 79 -4.28 -11.48 -1.66
N TYR A 80 -3.83 -10.59 -0.77
CA TYR A 80 -4.03 -10.76 0.67
C TYR A 80 -5.52 -10.94 1.04
N TRP A 81 -6.42 -10.09 0.55
CA TRP A 81 -7.85 -10.22 0.87
C TRP A 81 -8.47 -11.50 0.30
N GLY A 82 -8.06 -11.92 -0.90
CA GLY A 82 -8.51 -13.17 -1.50
C GLY A 82 -7.98 -14.40 -0.77
N HIS A 83 -6.68 -14.46 -0.54
CA HIS A 83 -5.97 -15.63 -0.05
C HIS A 83 -6.04 -15.75 1.48
N GLU A 84 -5.75 -14.68 2.22
CA GLU A 84 -5.71 -14.70 3.69
C GLU A 84 -7.08 -14.50 4.34
N LYS A 85 -8.00 -13.81 3.64
CA LYS A 85 -9.34 -13.50 4.18
C LYS A 85 -10.47 -14.21 3.45
N ASN A 86 -10.17 -14.96 2.39
CA ASN A 86 -11.16 -15.66 1.56
C ASN A 86 -12.26 -14.71 1.01
N ALA A 87 -11.94 -13.43 0.82
CA ALA A 87 -12.85 -12.48 0.23
C ALA A 87 -12.98 -12.77 -1.28
N PRO A 88 -14.19 -12.77 -1.86
CA PRO A 88 -14.34 -13.01 -3.29
C PRO A 88 -13.96 -11.74 -4.06
N VAL A 89 -12.69 -11.64 -4.41
CA VAL A 89 -12.11 -10.51 -5.14
C VAL A 89 -11.50 -10.97 -6.46
N GLY A 90 -11.60 -10.12 -7.48
CA GLY A 90 -11.14 -10.40 -8.84
C GLY A 90 -12.10 -9.89 -9.92
N TRP A 91 -11.95 -10.42 -11.12
CA TRP A 91 -12.69 -9.98 -12.30
C TRP A 91 -13.23 -11.17 -13.07
N LEU A 92 -14.50 -11.09 -13.48
CA LEU A 92 -15.16 -12.13 -14.28
C LEU A 92 -14.96 -13.52 -13.65
N THR A 93 -14.23 -14.42 -14.32
CA THR A 93 -13.91 -15.77 -13.85
C THR A 93 -12.63 -15.85 -13.02
N THR A 94 -11.78 -14.82 -13.04
CA THR A 94 -10.53 -14.77 -12.29
C THR A 94 -10.82 -14.48 -10.82
N LYS A 95 -10.46 -15.44 -9.96
CA LYS A 95 -10.51 -15.30 -8.50
C LYS A 95 -9.08 -15.21 -7.98
N VAL A 96 -8.72 -14.07 -7.41
CA VAL A 96 -7.32 -13.81 -7.02
C VAL A 96 -6.86 -14.79 -5.92
N LYS A 97 -7.79 -15.32 -5.12
CA LYS A 97 -7.53 -16.32 -4.08
C LYS A 97 -6.99 -17.66 -4.61
N ASP A 98 -7.27 -17.98 -5.87
CA ASP A 98 -6.92 -19.27 -6.49
C ASP A 98 -5.58 -19.17 -7.26
N LEU A 99 -4.89 -18.02 -7.19
CA LEU A 99 -3.62 -17.78 -7.88
C LEU A 99 -2.46 -17.76 -6.88
N ASP A 100 -1.37 -18.44 -7.21
CA ASP A 100 -0.08 -18.30 -6.54
C ASP A 100 0.88 -17.46 -7.40
N PRO A 101 1.25 -16.24 -6.98
CA PRO A 101 2.18 -15.42 -7.74
C PRO A 101 3.59 -16.00 -7.90
N LYS A 102 3.92 -17.11 -7.23
CA LYS A 102 5.15 -17.88 -7.41
C LYS A 102 5.01 -19.10 -8.32
N ASP A 103 3.79 -19.51 -8.67
CA ASP A 103 3.58 -20.63 -9.58
C ASP A 103 3.74 -20.15 -11.03
N PRO A 104 4.68 -20.72 -11.81
CA PRO A 104 4.80 -20.42 -13.23
C PRO A 104 3.52 -20.59 -14.05
N ALA A 105 2.61 -21.49 -13.63
CA ALA A 105 1.31 -21.67 -14.27
C ALA A 105 0.41 -20.42 -14.17
N ASP A 106 0.58 -19.62 -13.11
CA ASP A 106 -0.27 -18.46 -12.83
C ASP A 106 0.30 -17.14 -13.33
N TYR A 107 1.58 -17.07 -13.69
CA TYR A 107 2.27 -15.83 -14.07
C TYR A 107 1.54 -15.01 -15.14
N THR A 108 0.94 -15.68 -16.12
CA THR A 108 0.16 -14.99 -17.17
C THR A 108 -1.11 -14.37 -16.59
N VAL A 109 -1.84 -15.09 -15.74
CA VAL A 109 -3.10 -14.60 -15.14
C VAL A 109 -2.80 -13.49 -14.12
N VAL A 110 -1.70 -13.58 -13.38
CA VAL A 110 -1.20 -12.51 -12.51
C VAL A 110 -0.84 -11.26 -13.31
N GLY A 111 -0.09 -11.41 -14.41
CA GLY A 111 0.23 -10.30 -15.31
C GLY A 111 -1.02 -9.63 -15.88
N ASN A 112 -2.00 -10.41 -16.33
CA ASN A 112 -3.29 -9.90 -16.81
C ASN A 112 -4.09 -9.18 -15.71
N SER A 113 -4.01 -9.66 -14.46
CA SER A 113 -4.64 -9.02 -13.31
C SER A 113 -4.01 -7.66 -13.01
N ILE A 114 -2.67 -7.58 -13.01
CA ILE A 114 -1.94 -6.31 -12.85
C ILE A 114 -2.31 -5.34 -13.97
N TRP A 115 -2.35 -5.80 -15.22
CA TRP A 115 -2.78 -4.98 -16.35
C TRP A 115 -4.22 -4.47 -16.16
N ARG A 116 -5.15 -5.34 -15.75
CA ARG A 116 -6.54 -4.96 -15.53
C ARG A 116 -6.69 -3.92 -14.42
N ILE A 117 -5.95 -4.07 -13.32
CA ILE A 117 -5.87 -3.03 -12.28
C ILE A 117 -5.40 -1.71 -12.89
N GLY A 118 -4.38 -1.74 -13.75
CA GLY A 118 -3.90 -0.56 -14.48
C GLY A 118 -5.02 0.13 -15.25
N VAL A 119 -5.78 -0.63 -16.05
CA VAL A 119 -6.93 -0.11 -16.82
C VAL A 119 -7.98 0.51 -15.90
N ASP A 120 -8.42 -0.21 -14.86
CA ASP A 120 -9.43 0.27 -13.92
C ASP A 120 -8.92 1.50 -13.12
N ALA A 121 -7.61 1.61 -12.94
CA ALA A 121 -6.92 2.74 -12.31
C ALA A 121 -6.53 3.85 -13.32
N LYS A 122 -7.09 3.87 -14.53
CA LYS A 122 -6.79 4.90 -15.55
C LYS A 122 -5.29 5.12 -15.72
N TYR A 123 -4.54 4.03 -15.77
CA TYR A 123 -3.10 4.05 -15.98
C TYR A 123 -2.73 4.75 -17.29
N THR A 124 -1.58 5.43 -17.29
CA THR A 124 -0.96 6.05 -18.45
C THR A 124 0.51 5.64 -18.52
N SER A 125 1.23 6.00 -19.58
CA SER A 125 2.68 5.79 -19.66
C SER A 125 3.47 6.39 -18.47
N LYS A 126 2.91 7.41 -17.79
CA LYS A 126 3.46 8.03 -16.57
C LYS A 126 3.03 7.32 -15.26
N GLY A 127 2.31 6.22 -15.33
CA GLY A 127 1.75 5.49 -14.19
C GLY A 127 0.32 5.90 -13.85
N THR A 128 -0.03 5.72 -12.57
CA THR A 128 -1.33 6.09 -11.98
C THR A 128 -1.15 6.74 -10.60
N ASN A 129 -2.23 7.09 -9.92
CA ASN A 129 -2.23 7.69 -8.59
C ASN A 129 -3.08 6.88 -7.59
N LEU A 130 -2.91 7.18 -6.29
CA LEU A 130 -3.62 6.51 -5.22
C LEU A 130 -5.16 6.63 -5.33
N THR A 131 -5.71 7.75 -5.79
CA THR A 131 -7.16 7.91 -5.95
C THR A 131 -7.71 6.97 -7.01
N ASN A 132 -7.05 6.86 -8.14
CA ASN A 132 -7.46 5.93 -9.18
C ASN A 132 -7.32 4.46 -8.75
N LEU A 133 -6.30 4.13 -7.95
CA LEU A 133 -6.16 2.78 -7.39
C LEU A 133 -7.32 2.42 -6.44
N ARG A 134 -7.90 3.40 -5.73
CA ARG A 134 -9.14 3.18 -4.94
C ARG A 134 -10.35 2.89 -5.84
N ALA A 135 -10.41 3.49 -7.03
CA ALA A 135 -11.42 3.16 -8.02
C ALA A 135 -11.24 1.72 -8.54
N ALA A 136 -10.00 1.31 -8.86
CA ALA A 136 -9.69 -0.05 -9.27
C ALA A 136 -10.02 -1.09 -8.17
N TRP A 137 -9.71 -0.79 -6.91
CA TRP A 137 -10.15 -1.60 -5.77
C TRP A 137 -11.67 -1.77 -5.76
N THR A 138 -12.41 -0.68 -5.95
CA THR A 138 -13.88 -0.72 -5.97
C THR A 138 -14.37 -1.65 -7.07
N VAL A 139 -13.77 -1.62 -8.26
CA VAL A 139 -14.11 -2.56 -9.35
C VAL A 139 -13.79 -4.01 -8.96
N ALA A 140 -12.57 -4.30 -8.53
CA ALA A 140 -12.10 -5.64 -8.21
C ALA A 140 -12.81 -6.30 -7.01
N THR A 141 -13.39 -5.48 -6.12
CA THR A 141 -14.13 -5.96 -4.94
C THR A 141 -15.65 -5.97 -5.15
N LYS A 142 -16.13 -5.70 -6.37
CA LYS A 142 -17.56 -5.84 -6.68
C LYS A 142 -18.11 -7.24 -6.34
N PRO A 143 -17.45 -8.37 -6.66
CA PRO A 143 -17.99 -9.69 -6.31
C PRO A 143 -18.14 -9.89 -4.80
N ALA A 144 -17.25 -9.31 -3.99
CA ALA A 144 -17.38 -9.31 -2.53
C ALA A 144 -18.59 -8.53 -2.04
N ARG A 145 -18.80 -7.31 -2.55
CA ARG A 145 -20.00 -6.53 -2.21
C ARG A 145 -21.29 -7.22 -2.63
N ASP A 146 -21.29 -7.84 -3.81
CA ASP A 146 -22.44 -8.60 -4.31
C ASP A 146 -22.72 -9.83 -3.42
N ALA A 147 -21.68 -10.41 -2.81
CA ALA A 147 -21.78 -11.49 -1.82
C ALA A 147 -22.05 -10.99 -0.39
N GLY A 148 -22.37 -9.71 -0.20
CA GLY A 148 -22.73 -9.12 1.10
C GLY A 148 -21.56 -8.65 1.96
N TRP A 149 -20.32 -8.68 1.45
CA TRP A 149 -19.18 -8.11 2.18
C TRP A 149 -19.27 -6.59 2.21
N SER A 150 -18.92 -6.01 3.36
CA SER A 150 -18.65 -4.57 3.43
C SER A 150 -17.23 -4.30 2.93
N THR A 151 -17.05 -3.21 2.19
CA THR A 151 -15.74 -2.78 1.70
C THR A 151 -15.55 -1.30 1.95
N ALA A 152 -14.38 -0.90 2.43
CA ALA A 152 -14.02 0.50 2.64
C ALA A 152 -12.61 0.78 2.09
N THR A 153 -12.42 1.99 1.60
CA THR A 153 -11.10 2.46 1.16
C THR A 153 -11.00 3.97 1.29
N GLU A 154 -9.84 4.45 1.72
CA GLU A 154 -9.54 5.87 1.79
C GLU A 154 -8.02 6.10 1.73
N GLY A 155 -7.64 7.36 1.54
CA GLY A 155 -6.24 7.79 1.57
C GLY A 155 -5.95 8.67 2.77
N VAL A 156 -4.75 8.55 3.33
CA VAL A 156 -4.22 9.44 4.37
C VAL A 156 -3.00 10.16 3.82
N ASN A 157 -3.03 11.50 3.83
CA ASN A 157 -1.94 12.34 3.32
C ASN A 157 -1.01 12.78 4.47
N THR A 158 0.30 12.83 4.20
CA THR A 158 1.30 13.25 5.21
C THR A 158 1.16 14.71 5.66
N HIS A 159 0.58 15.58 4.82
CA HIS A 159 0.31 16.97 5.18
C HIS A 159 -0.88 17.10 6.15
N GLY A 160 -1.92 16.27 6.00
CA GLY A 160 -3.18 16.42 6.74
C GLY A 160 -3.24 15.61 8.04
N ALA A 161 -2.41 14.58 8.18
CA ALA A 161 -2.46 13.65 9.31
C ALA A 161 -1.65 14.17 10.50
N ALA A 162 -2.31 14.33 11.66
CA ALA A 162 -1.64 14.67 12.91
C ALA A 162 -0.63 13.59 13.33
N ASP A 163 -1.04 12.32 13.23
CA ASP A 163 -0.27 11.13 13.60
C ASP A 163 -0.23 10.11 12.45
N PHE A 164 0.47 10.46 11.37
CA PHE A 164 0.61 9.60 10.19
C PHE A 164 1.13 8.19 10.52
N GLY A 165 2.10 8.08 11.44
CA GLY A 165 2.65 6.79 11.87
C GLY A 165 1.62 5.94 12.61
N GLY A 166 0.88 6.53 13.56
CA GLY A 166 -0.23 5.87 14.25
C GLY A 166 -1.38 5.49 13.31
N ASP A 167 -1.69 6.32 12.33
CA ASP A 167 -2.71 6.02 11.30
C ASP A 167 -2.27 4.85 10.42
N MET A 168 -0.99 4.79 10.01
CA MET A 168 -0.42 3.62 9.35
C MET A 168 -0.58 2.37 10.21
N ALA A 169 -0.25 2.42 11.50
CA ALA A 169 -0.37 1.26 12.38
C ALA A 169 -1.82 0.76 12.52
N LYS A 170 -2.76 1.68 12.78
CA LYS A 170 -4.19 1.36 12.92
C LYS A 170 -4.78 0.75 11.65
N LYS A 171 -4.39 1.26 10.48
CA LYS A 171 -4.89 0.76 9.19
C LYS A 171 -4.19 -0.53 8.77
N LEU A 172 -2.87 -0.62 8.99
CA LEU A 172 -2.11 -1.83 8.71
C LEU A 172 -2.61 -3.01 9.53
N ALA A 173 -3.12 -2.79 10.75
CA ALA A 173 -3.69 -3.84 11.58
C ALA A 173 -4.91 -4.55 10.95
N ARG A 174 -5.54 -3.93 9.94
CA ARG A 174 -6.69 -4.49 9.21
C ARG A 174 -6.31 -5.17 7.90
N GLY A 175 -5.27 -4.67 7.23
CA GLY A 175 -4.73 -5.23 6.00
C GLY A 175 -3.55 -4.42 5.45
N PRO A 176 -2.86 -4.91 4.41
CA PRO A 176 -1.69 -4.24 3.83
C PRO A 176 -2.02 -2.85 3.28
N LEU A 177 -1.04 -1.94 3.32
CA LEU A 177 -1.20 -0.56 2.87
C LEU A 177 -0.48 -0.34 1.54
N GLN A 178 -1.02 0.53 0.69
CA GLN A 178 -0.27 1.06 -0.45
C GLN A 178 0.29 2.43 -0.10
N VAL A 179 1.61 2.56 0.00
CA VAL A 179 2.29 3.83 0.28
C VAL A 179 2.81 4.41 -1.01
N VAL A 180 2.60 5.71 -1.22
CA VAL A 180 3.25 6.46 -2.31
C VAL A 180 4.36 7.34 -1.73
N TYR A 181 5.53 7.28 -2.35
CA TYR A 181 6.60 8.24 -2.13
C TYR A 181 7.00 8.92 -3.44
N GLY A 182 7.28 10.21 -3.37
CA GLY A 182 7.92 10.93 -4.46
C GLY A 182 9.44 10.80 -4.37
N ARG A 183 10.10 10.87 -5.53
CA ARG A 183 11.55 10.97 -5.66
C ARG A 183 11.89 12.43 -5.93
N TYR A 184 12.55 13.07 -4.97
CA TYR A 184 12.83 14.50 -4.99
C TYR A 184 14.31 14.78 -5.22
N SER A 185 14.62 15.68 -6.15
CA SER A 185 15.96 16.21 -6.38
C SER A 185 16.04 17.68 -5.96
N ALA A 186 17.25 18.24 -5.93
CA ALA A 186 17.42 19.68 -5.72
C ALA A 186 16.63 20.46 -6.80
N GLY A 187 15.76 21.35 -6.35
CA GLY A 187 15.04 22.30 -7.17
C GLY A 187 15.64 23.71 -7.06
N PRO A 188 15.02 24.71 -7.70
CA PRO A 188 15.45 26.10 -7.60
C PRO A 188 15.38 26.61 -6.15
N GLN A 189 16.17 27.63 -5.81
CA GLN A 189 16.09 28.33 -4.51
C GLN A 189 16.18 27.41 -3.27
N ASN A 190 17.09 26.43 -3.28
CA ASN A 190 17.27 25.46 -2.19
C ASN A 190 16.00 24.68 -1.81
N SER A 191 15.08 24.50 -2.77
CA SER A 191 13.89 23.67 -2.61
C SER A 191 14.12 22.24 -3.07
N LEU A 192 13.16 21.36 -2.81
CA LEU A 192 13.07 20.04 -3.41
C LEU A 192 12.01 20.02 -4.52
N GLN A 193 12.36 19.43 -5.67
CA GLN A 193 11.45 19.24 -6.79
C GLN A 193 11.17 17.77 -7.01
N ARG A 194 9.89 17.41 -7.13
CA ARG A 194 9.44 16.04 -7.40
C ARG A 194 9.72 15.68 -8.86
N GLY A 195 10.57 14.68 -9.09
CA GLY A 195 10.89 14.17 -10.44
C GLY A 195 10.16 12.87 -10.81
N GLY A 196 9.64 12.14 -9.83
CA GLY A 196 8.92 10.89 -10.05
C GLY A 196 8.17 10.42 -8.81
N GLY A 197 7.40 9.35 -8.96
CA GLY A 197 6.68 8.70 -7.87
C GLY A 197 6.88 7.20 -7.91
N HIS A 198 6.67 6.56 -6.77
CA HIS A 198 6.67 5.11 -6.66
C HIS A 198 5.65 4.67 -5.61
N ILE A 199 5.00 3.54 -5.87
CA ILE A 199 3.99 2.96 -4.98
C ILE A 199 4.46 1.59 -4.54
N VAL A 200 4.43 1.34 -3.23
CA VAL A 200 4.91 0.11 -2.59
C VAL A 200 3.86 -0.45 -1.64
N THR A 201 3.96 -1.74 -1.33
CA THR A 201 3.05 -2.38 -0.37
C THR A 201 3.72 -2.50 0.99
N VAL A 202 3.21 -1.78 2.00
CA VAL A 202 3.72 -1.88 3.38
C VAL A 202 3.09 -3.07 4.09
N THR A 203 3.94 -3.86 4.73
CA THR A 203 3.59 -5.11 5.43
C THR A 203 3.93 -5.09 6.90
N ALA A 204 4.81 -4.20 7.36
CA ALA A 204 5.03 -3.98 8.79
C ALA A 204 5.30 -2.51 9.12
N VAL A 205 4.89 -2.08 10.31
CA VAL A 205 5.24 -0.78 10.87
C VAL A 205 5.47 -0.89 12.38
N GLU A 206 6.50 -0.21 12.88
CA GLU A 206 6.86 -0.14 14.30
C GLU A 206 7.25 1.28 14.67
N GLY A 207 6.81 1.75 15.83
CA GLY A 207 7.10 3.10 16.32
C GLY A 207 6.19 3.49 17.48
N SER A 208 5.94 4.79 17.62
CA SER A 208 5.12 5.34 18.70
C SER A 208 4.05 6.27 18.16
N PHE A 209 2.88 6.29 18.81
CA PHE A 209 1.82 7.24 18.49
C PHE A 209 2.30 8.68 18.74
N ASN A 210 2.00 9.56 17.79
CA ASN A 210 2.51 10.95 17.73
C ASN A 210 4.05 11.05 17.64
N GLY A 211 4.73 9.95 17.34
CA GLY A 211 6.17 9.93 17.10
C GLY A 211 6.54 10.62 15.79
N ASN A 212 7.82 11.00 15.67
CA ASN A 212 8.38 11.57 14.44
C ASN A 212 9.17 10.56 13.61
N THR A 213 9.25 9.30 14.07
CA THR A 213 10.00 8.24 13.40
C THR A 213 9.23 6.93 13.50
N VAL A 214 9.18 6.18 12.40
CA VAL A 214 8.67 4.80 12.37
C VAL A 214 9.61 3.93 11.54
N GLN A 215 9.73 2.66 11.89
CA GLN A 215 10.34 1.63 11.06
C GLN A 215 9.25 0.99 10.21
N VAL A 216 9.52 0.77 8.92
CA VAL A 216 8.60 0.11 8.00
C VAL A 216 9.26 -1.05 7.30
N ARG A 217 8.46 -2.06 6.98
CA ARG A 217 8.79 -3.10 6.00
C ARG A 217 7.83 -3.02 4.84
N TYR A 218 8.37 -3.08 3.63
CA TYR A 218 7.56 -3.01 2.42
C TYR A 218 8.09 -3.90 1.30
N MET A 219 7.19 -4.25 0.40
CA MET A 219 7.42 -4.95 -0.85
C MET A 219 7.49 -3.91 -1.96
N ASP A 220 8.56 -3.95 -2.73
CA ASP A 220 8.85 -2.98 -3.78
C ASP A 220 8.70 -3.65 -5.15
N PRO A 221 7.61 -3.37 -5.89
CA PRO A 221 7.40 -4.02 -7.19
C PRO A 221 8.51 -3.75 -8.21
N ALA A 222 9.29 -2.67 -8.05
CA ALA A 222 10.41 -2.35 -8.94
C ALA A 222 11.73 -3.02 -8.55
N ARG A 223 11.79 -3.71 -7.40
CA ARG A 223 13.01 -4.33 -6.89
C ARG A 223 13.19 -5.73 -7.48
N ALA A 224 13.34 -5.78 -8.80
CA ALA A 224 13.65 -6.97 -9.58
C ALA A 224 15.12 -6.93 -10.01
N ALA A 225 16.03 -7.47 -9.20
CA ALA A 225 17.48 -7.41 -9.47
C ALA A 225 17.90 -8.21 -10.71
N ASP A 226 17.08 -9.18 -11.11
CA ASP A 226 17.17 -9.98 -12.32
C ASP A 226 16.58 -9.29 -13.55
N HIS A 227 16.12 -8.04 -13.43
CA HIS A 227 15.63 -7.28 -14.56
C HIS A 227 16.71 -7.09 -15.63
N GLY A 228 16.38 -7.47 -16.85
CA GLY A 228 17.23 -7.51 -18.04
C GLY A 228 17.92 -8.86 -18.26
N VAL A 229 17.71 -9.87 -17.41
CA VAL A 229 18.45 -11.13 -17.41
C VAL A 229 17.59 -12.31 -17.85
N GLY A 230 17.90 -12.93 -18.99
CA GLY A 230 17.22 -14.15 -19.44
C GLY A 230 15.71 -13.96 -19.67
N ASP A 231 14.91 -14.95 -19.26
CA ASP A 231 13.45 -14.94 -19.37
C ASP A 231 12.73 -14.23 -18.21
N TYR A 232 13.43 -13.41 -17.40
CA TYR A 232 12.87 -12.84 -16.16
C TYR A 232 11.53 -12.10 -16.36
N LEU A 233 11.29 -11.46 -17.52
CA LEU A 233 10.01 -10.79 -17.81
C LEU A 233 8.81 -11.76 -17.81
N LYS A 234 9.07 -13.06 -17.98
CA LYS A 234 8.04 -14.10 -17.95
C LYS A 234 7.97 -14.78 -16.58
N THR A 235 8.83 -14.42 -15.63
CA THR A 235 8.89 -15.01 -14.30
C THR A 235 8.55 -14.00 -13.20
N GLN A 236 8.43 -14.48 -11.97
CA GLN A 236 8.34 -13.64 -10.77
C GLN A 236 9.73 -13.57 -10.12
N SER A 237 10.20 -12.36 -9.79
CA SER A 237 11.43 -12.19 -9.01
C SER A 237 11.29 -12.76 -7.60
N ASP A 238 12.43 -13.14 -7.01
CA ASP A 238 12.47 -13.53 -5.60
C ASP A 238 11.89 -12.44 -4.68
N TYR A 239 11.14 -12.88 -3.67
CA TYR A 239 10.53 -11.97 -2.71
C TYR A 239 11.59 -11.17 -1.97
N ALA A 240 11.49 -9.85 -2.02
CA ALA A 240 12.43 -8.91 -1.45
C ALA A 240 11.69 -7.92 -0.55
N THR A 241 11.65 -8.23 0.75
CA THR A 241 11.17 -7.27 1.74
C THR A 241 12.26 -6.23 2.03
N VAL A 242 11.89 -4.96 1.90
CA VAL A 242 12.75 -3.82 2.17
C VAL A 242 12.48 -3.31 3.58
N ASN A 243 13.54 -3.15 4.39
CA ASN A 243 13.48 -2.45 5.67
C ASN A 243 13.85 -0.97 5.46
N ALA A 244 13.05 -0.06 6.01
CA ALA A 244 13.30 1.37 5.92
C ALA A 244 12.88 2.09 7.19
N THR A 245 13.44 3.29 7.38
CA THR A 245 12.99 4.23 8.41
C THR A 245 12.25 5.38 7.74
N LEU A 246 11.08 5.73 8.26
CA LEU A 246 10.38 6.97 7.92
C LEU A 246 10.63 8.01 9.02
N THR A 247 11.09 9.20 8.65
CA THR A 247 11.29 10.32 9.58
C THR A 247 10.48 11.54 9.15
N LYS A 248 9.64 12.07 10.02
CA LYS A 248 8.86 13.29 9.80
C LYS A 248 9.79 14.50 9.66
N LYS A 249 9.64 15.27 8.58
CA LYS A 249 10.46 16.46 8.29
C LYS A 249 9.65 17.57 7.62
N PRO A 250 9.90 18.84 7.97
CA PRO A 250 9.48 19.97 7.15
C PRO A 250 10.33 19.99 5.87
N VAL A 251 9.66 20.22 4.75
CA VAL A 251 10.26 20.25 3.41
C VAL A 251 9.80 21.51 2.70
N TYR A 252 10.75 22.23 2.12
CA TYR A 252 10.46 23.32 1.20
C TYR A 252 10.44 22.75 -0.22
N GLU A 253 9.26 22.65 -0.83
CA GLU A 253 9.09 22.06 -2.14
C GLU A 253 8.75 23.09 -3.22
N TYR A 254 9.29 22.87 -4.41
CA TYR A 254 8.96 23.59 -5.63
C TYR A 254 7.99 22.77 -6.48
N ILE A 255 6.91 23.41 -6.90
CA ILE A 255 5.85 22.83 -7.72
C ILE A 255 5.88 23.57 -9.07
N PRO A 256 6.43 22.95 -10.14
CA PRO A 256 6.42 23.57 -11.45
C PRO A 256 4.99 23.72 -11.95
N VAL A 257 4.74 24.77 -12.75
CA VAL A 257 3.49 24.87 -13.50
C VAL A 257 3.52 23.80 -14.59
N THR A 258 2.46 23.01 -14.67
CA THR A 258 2.28 22.06 -15.75
C THR A 258 1.58 22.75 -16.90
N ASP A 259 2.08 22.51 -18.11
CA ASP A 259 1.43 22.94 -19.35
C ASP A 259 -0.02 22.46 -19.40
N ASN A 260 -0.93 23.35 -19.81
CA ASN A 260 -2.30 22.98 -20.06
C ASN A 260 -2.48 22.67 -21.55
N PRO A 261 -2.74 21.41 -21.93
CA PRO A 261 -2.86 21.05 -23.35
C PRO A 261 -4.06 21.71 -24.05
N ASP A 262 -4.97 22.35 -23.29
CA ASP A 262 -6.16 23.03 -23.81
C ASP A 262 -5.94 24.55 -24.07
N THR A 263 -4.73 25.07 -23.88
CA THR A 263 -4.39 26.49 -24.14
C THR A 263 -3.32 26.62 -25.23
N ASP A 264 -3.33 27.73 -25.95
CA ASP A 264 -2.33 28.04 -26.99
C ASP A 264 -0.98 28.52 -26.41
N THR A 265 -0.86 28.60 -25.09
CA THR A 265 0.33 29.11 -24.38
C THR A 265 0.95 28.00 -23.57
N ASP A 266 2.25 27.78 -23.70
CA ASP A 266 2.99 26.86 -22.84
C ASP A 266 3.17 27.46 -21.43
N GLU A 267 2.27 27.14 -20.49
CA GLU A 267 2.38 27.64 -19.13
C GLU A 267 3.53 27.01 -18.33
N SER A 268 4.14 25.91 -18.81
CA SER A 268 5.30 25.32 -18.15
C SER A 268 6.54 26.22 -18.15
N LEU A 269 6.52 27.26 -19.00
CA LEU A 269 7.53 28.32 -19.04
C LEU A 269 7.35 29.36 -17.91
N THR A 270 6.21 29.36 -17.21
CA THR A 270 5.97 30.28 -16.09
C THR A 270 6.63 29.78 -14.80
N PRO A 271 7.09 30.68 -13.91
CA PRO A 271 7.67 30.27 -12.64
C PRO A 271 6.69 29.46 -11.79
N GLY A 272 7.14 28.31 -11.29
CA GLY A 272 6.36 27.49 -10.36
C GLY A 272 6.15 28.14 -9.00
N THR A 273 5.44 27.42 -8.13
CA THR A 273 5.12 27.85 -6.77
C THR A 273 5.99 27.13 -5.74
N TYR A 274 6.09 27.72 -4.55
CA TYR A 274 6.84 27.15 -3.45
C TYR A 274 5.93 26.98 -2.23
N ARG A 275 6.15 25.92 -1.47
CA ARG A 275 5.47 25.76 -0.17
C ARG A 275 6.31 24.99 0.83
N TRP A 276 6.05 25.25 2.10
CA TRP A 276 6.47 24.39 3.19
C TRP A 276 5.42 23.30 3.42
N VAL A 277 5.86 22.05 3.48
CA VAL A 277 5.01 20.90 3.75
C VAL A 277 5.70 19.95 4.71
N THR A 278 4.93 19.26 5.55
CA THR A 278 5.46 18.14 6.34
C THR A 278 5.36 16.86 5.53
N ARG A 279 6.50 16.16 5.39
CA ARG A 279 6.61 14.85 4.73
C ARG A 279 7.29 13.85 5.65
N TRP A 280 7.23 12.58 5.28
CA TRP A 280 8.00 11.52 5.96
C TRP A 280 9.10 11.04 5.02
N GLN A 281 10.35 11.35 5.34
CA GLN A 281 11.49 10.92 4.55
C GLN A 281 11.70 9.41 4.73
N LEU A 282 11.68 8.66 3.63
CA LEU A 282 11.99 7.25 3.59
C LEU A 282 13.50 7.07 3.41
N THR A 283 14.14 6.42 4.37
CA THR A 283 15.59 6.16 4.37
C THR A 283 15.84 4.67 4.36
N LEU A 284 16.64 4.21 3.40
CA LEU A 284 17.14 2.85 3.33
C LEU A 284 18.56 2.79 3.89
N PRO A 285 18.89 1.81 4.76
CA PRO A 285 20.25 1.59 5.19
C PRO A 285 21.19 1.42 3.98
N GLY A 286 22.25 2.22 3.93
CA GLY A 286 23.25 2.14 2.83
C GLY A 286 22.76 2.64 1.47
N SER A 287 21.65 3.38 1.39
CA SER A 287 21.19 3.95 0.12
C SER A 287 22.22 4.88 -0.49
N THR A 288 22.52 4.69 -1.78
CA THR A 288 23.33 5.59 -2.61
C THR A 288 22.47 6.46 -3.53
N SER A 289 21.15 6.48 -3.34
CA SER A 289 20.25 7.26 -4.19
C SER A 289 20.58 8.75 -4.13
N THR A 290 20.63 9.38 -5.30
CA THR A 290 20.82 10.83 -5.45
C THR A 290 19.53 11.62 -5.20
N THR A 291 18.40 10.95 -5.08
CA THR A 291 17.10 11.55 -4.78
C THR A 291 16.68 11.30 -3.34
N THR A 292 15.97 12.25 -2.75
CA THR A 292 15.31 12.08 -1.45
C THR A 292 13.94 11.44 -1.67
N ALA A 293 13.71 10.28 -1.09
CA ALA A 293 12.38 9.65 -1.09
C ALA A 293 11.53 10.27 0.03
N LEU A 294 10.40 10.89 -0.34
CA LEU A 294 9.46 11.49 0.62
C LEU A 294 8.09 10.84 0.46
N VAL A 295 7.60 10.20 1.52
CA VAL A 295 6.24 9.64 1.57
C VAL A 295 5.23 10.78 1.55
N GLU A 296 4.28 10.69 0.62
CA GLU A 296 3.26 11.72 0.38
C GLU A 296 1.91 11.30 0.95
N ALA A 297 1.58 10.01 0.89
CA ALA A 297 0.32 9.47 1.36
C ALA A 297 0.37 7.94 1.43
N PHE A 298 -0.69 7.34 1.99
CA PHE A 298 -1.00 5.92 1.79
C PHE A 298 -2.49 5.72 1.53
N ASN A 299 -2.84 4.67 0.79
CA ASN A 299 -4.18 4.10 0.77
C ASN A 299 -4.27 2.96 1.78
N TRP A 300 -5.44 2.83 2.39
CA TRP A 300 -5.85 1.63 3.11
C TRP A 300 -7.10 1.04 2.47
N PHE A 301 -7.24 -0.27 2.63
CA PHE A 301 -8.31 -1.07 2.05
C PHE A 301 -8.77 -2.05 3.12
N ASP A 302 -10.08 -2.07 3.36
CA ASP A 302 -10.68 -2.85 4.43
C ASP A 302 -11.91 -3.58 3.90
N MET A 303 -12.12 -4.79 4.40
CA MET A 303 -13.31 -5.58 4.11
C MET A 303 -13.74 -6.32 5.37
N ALA A 304 -15.05 -6.43 5.56
CA ALA A 304 -15.60 -7.32 6.57
C ALA A 304 -16.63 -8.27 5.94
N PRO A 305 -16.63 -9.55 6.32
CA PRO A 305 -17.61 -10.51 5.82
C PRO A 305 -19.03 -10.11 6.22
N PRO A 306 -20.05 -10.65 5.52
CA PRO A 306 -21.45 -10.47 5.92
C PRO A 306 -21.65 -10.92 7.37
N VAL A 307 -22.38 -10.13 8.16
CA VAL A 307 -22.88 -10.57 9.46
C VAL A 307 -24.17 -11.38 9.24
N GLY A 308 -24.14 -12.64 9.66
CA GLY A 308 -25.30 -13.55 9.68
C GLY A 308 -25.96 -13.59 11.06
#